data_AF-A0A0B8X121-F1
#
_entry.id   AF-A0A0B8X121-F1
#
_cell.length_a   1.000
_cell.length_b   1.000
_cell.length_c   1.000
_cell.angle_alpha   90.00
_cell.angle_beta   90.00
_cell.angle_gamma   90.00
#
_symmetry.space_group_name_H-M   'P 1'
#
loop_
_entity.id
_entity.type
_entity.pdbx_description
1 polymer ?
#
loop_
_entity_poly.entity_id
_entity_poly.type
_entity_poly.pdbx_seq_one_letter_code
_entity_poly.pdbx_strand_id
1 'polypeptide(L)'
;MASLLTGLYPYQHKVRHNGRPGLAPELELASELALQQDYRTSFFSGGAPVFRRSGLNQGFELFEDNLVPTFSSLFRPFKKNADAFMQWLHQDVGPDSFFSVFYVPDLIFTTTVTMTDLGETRNLSFESQLDELDESLYELFQSLKAANRWDNTTVVLVGLNGHTTSERYKELSPLNLHGENTQVALFIKPSQKRKRDLAIHWKVDQNVSLVDVGRTLFELLGESIIDNDAASFPALSLQGALKSPNVTWAEDRPLLIESGWAFWRKAGPIRSAGISHHVLYINDESPLLYNTLVDRFEVNPLPLLQESILPTTQKLQNLLSKNQFPAFPPIQSEWTKKLSLPFSRWMRPDQEADLLRDLKRLLAQQPQSLDLLNWTAQIALNQRDWETLKNLGTKNKISVWQYVAEKNLNSKTAKVTDSCFPLLTVATIETEQLKNCTDPLFLELVDWLRAEARGFSRDAQRKRFERSFRNYMLDQQIQRANIAAGLIWDTSRENIFAPSRTEFALSLPEYARVRAQAYKAIQTDEY
;
A
#
# COMPACT_ATOMS: atom_id res chain seq x y z
N MET A 1 9.26 -3.11 7.10
CA MET A 1 8.91 -2.76 8.49
C MET A 1 9.18 -3.91 9.46
N ALA A 2 8.59 -5.11 9.31
CA ALA A 2 8.84 -6.24 10.23
C ALA A 2 10.34 -6.55 10.41
N SER A 3 11.12 -6.57 9.32
CA SER A 3 12.57 -6.78 9.39
C SER A 3 13.34 -5.69 10.14
N LEU A 4 12.85 -4.43 10.11
CA LEU A 4 13.43 -3.34 10.90
C LEU A 4 13.19 -3.55 12.39
N LEU A 5 11.97 -3.95 12.78
CA LEU A 5 11.62 -4.08 14.20
C LEU A 5 12.09 -5.39 14.81
N THR A 6 12.40 -6.40 14.02
CA THR A 6 12.85 -7.73 14.52
C THR A 6 14.33 -8.00 14.28
N GLY A 7 15.00 -7.27 13.37
CA GLY A 7 16.35 -7.64 12.95
C GLY A 7 16.42 -9.02 12.27
N LEU A 8 15.31 -9.50 11.71
CA LEU A 8 15.19 -10.79 11.03
C LEU A 8 14.81 -10.60 9.55
N TYR A 9 15.23 -11.53 8.69
CA TYR A 9 14.74 -11.59 7.31
C TYR A 9 13.28 -12.08 7.25
N PRO A 10 12.54 -11.77 6.17
CA PRO A 10 11.16 -12.22 5.99
C PRO A 10 10.93 -13.73 6.12
N TYR A 11 11.89 -14.55 5.69
CA TYR A 11 11.79 -16.01 5.88
C TYR A 11 11.95 -16.47 7.34
N GLN A 12 12.59 -15.66 8.18
CA GLN A 12 12.79 -15.94 9.60
C GLN A 12 11.56 -15.51 10.41
N HIS A 13 11.13 -14.25 10.26
CA HIS A 13 9.96 -13.72 10.97
C HIS A 13 8.60 -14.04 10.31
N LYS A 14 8.61 -14.73 9.17
CA LYS A 14 7.44 -15.25 8.42
C LYS A 14 6.47 -14.21 7.82
N VAL A 15 6.64 -12.93 8.11
CA VAL A 15 5.88 -11.83 7.45
C VAL A 15 6.50 -11.52 6.10
N ARG A 16 5.96 -12.11 5.02
CA ARG A 16 6.49 -11.95 3.65
C ARG A 16 5.59 -11.11 2.73
N HIS A 17 4.41 -10.73 3.21
CA HIS A 17 3.43 -9.92 2.49
C HIS A 17 2.57 -9.11 3.46
N ASN A 18 1.76 -8.20 2.94
CA ASN A 18 0.93 -7.29 3.74
C ASN A 18 -0.39 -7.91 4.24
N GLY A 19 -0.79 -9.07 3.73
CA GLY A 19 -1.97 -9.81 4.19
C GLY A 19 -1.74 -10.60 5.49
N ARG A 20 -2.83 -11.12 6.06
CA ARG A 20 -2.80 -12.01 7.23
C ARG A 20 -2.14 -13.38 6.97
N PRO A 21 -1.57 -14.04 8.00
CA PRO A 21 -1.39 -13.55 9.38
C PRO A 21 -0.29 -12.47 9.45
N GLY A 22 -0.40 -11.59 10.45
CA GLY A 22 0.63 -10.59 10.74
C GLY A 22 1.86 -11.19 11.43
N LEU A 23 2.70 -10.34 12.02
CA LEU A 23 3.84 -10.77 12.83
C LEU A 23 3.36 -11.58 14.05
N ALA A 24 4.04 -12.68 14.31
CA ALA A 24 3.73 -13.57 15.42
C ALA A 24 4.14 -12.95 16.77
N PRO A 25 3.35 -13.14 17.85
CA PRO A 25 3.60 -12.49 19.13
C PRO A 25 4.78 -13.06 19.92
N GLU A 26 5.37 -14.18 19.47
CA GLU A 26 6.52 -14.80 20.14
C GLU A 26 7.87 -14.21 19.70
N LEU A 27 7.87 -13.38 18.65
CA LEU A 27 9.07 -12.71 18.18
C LEU A 27 9.22 -11.40 18.94
N GLU A 28 10.33 -11.22 19.64
CA GLU A 28 10.66 -9.98 20.32
C GLU A 28 10.92 -8.86 19.30
N LEU A 29 10.33 -7.68 19.54
CA LEU A 29 10.57 -6.47 18.77
C LEU A 29 11.55 -5.53 19.50
N ALA A 30 12.25 -4.70 18.73
CA ALA A 30 13.05 -3.59 19.25
C ALA A 30 12.23 -2.66 20.17
N SER A 31 10.93 -2.48 19.92
CA SER A 31 10.04 -1.73 20.81
C SER A 31 9.82 -2.39 22.17
N GLU A 32 9.75 -3.72 22.24
CA GLU A 32 9.64 -4.44 23.52
C GLU A 32 10.94 -4.33 24.31
N LEU A 33 12.08 -4.48 23.64
CA LEU A 33 13.38 -4.25 24.26
C LEU A 33 13.53 -2.80 24.75
N ALA A 34 13.09 -1.81 23.96
CA ALA A 34 13.07 -0.41 24.39
C ALA A 34 12.24 -0.23 25.66
N LEU A 35 11.05 -0.82 25.71
CA LEU A 35 10.17 -0.76 26.87
C LEU A 35 10.79 -1.43 28.11
N GLN A 36 11.46 -2.57 27.93
CA GLN A 36 12.22 -3.24 29.01
C GLN A 36 13.39 -2.39 29.54
N GLN A 37 13.90 -1.46 28.73
CA GLN A 37 15.00 -0.55 29.05
C GLN A 37 14.50 0.83 29.49
N ASP A 38 13.25 0.90 29.95
CA ASP A 38 12.57 2.10 30.46
C ASP A 38 12.41 3.24 29.44
N TYR A 39 12.41 2.94 28.13
CA TYR A 39 12.02 3.91 27.12
C TYR A 39 10.50 4.01 27.02
N ARG A 40 10.01 5.24 26.86
CA ARG A 40 8.64 5.50 26.41
C ARG A 40 8.51 5.11 24.95
N THR A 41 7.51 4.34 24.55
CA THR A 41 7.44 3.78 23.19
C THR A 41 6.22 4.23 22.41
N SER A 42 6.44 4.69 21.18
CA SER A 42 5.36 5.14 20.29
C SER A 42 5.52 4.69 18.84
N PHE A 43 4.41 4.38 18.19
CA PHE A 43 4.33 4.14 16.75
C PHE A 43 3.27 5.06 16.14
N PHE A 44 3.62 5.84 15.13
CA PHE A 44 2.70 6.68 14.37
C PHE A 44 2.56 6.14 12.95
N SER A 45 1.41 5.52 12.65
CA SER A 45 1.14 4.99 11.33
C SER A 45 0.49 6.03 10.42
N GLY A 46 1.07 6.21 9.23
CA GLY A 46 0.43 6.95 8.14
C GLY A 46 -0.71 6.18 7.47
N GLY A 47 -0.91 4.89 7.75
CA GLY A 47 -2.03 4.11 7.21
C GLY A 47 -1.62 2.79 6.57
N ALA A 48 -2.37 2.37 5.55
CA ALA A 48 -2.20 1.06 4.92
C ALA A 48 -0.81 0.90 4.28
N PRO A 49 -0.18 -0.29 4.40
CA PRO A 49 -0.69 -1.52 5.01
C PRO A 49 -0.40 -1.66 6.52
N VAL A 50 0.27 -0.70 7.15
CA VAL A 50 0.79 -0.83 8.52
C VAL A 50 -0.25 -0.39 9.53
N PHE A 51 -0.92 -1.34 10.16
CA PHE A 51 -1.94 -1.11 11.21
C PHE A 51 -1.68 -2.06 12.37
N ARG A 52 -2.33 -1.87 13.53
CA ARG A 52 -2.20 -2.77 14.69
C ARG A 52 -2.42 -4.24 14.34
N ARG A 53 -3.32 -4.53 13.39
CA ARG A 53 -3.60 -5.88 12.88
C ARG A 53 -2.42 -6.58 12.20
N SER A 54 -1.33 -5.87 11.87
CA SER A 54 -0.11 -6.45 11.31
C SER A 54 0.81 -7.07 12.37
N GLY A 55 0.46 -6.98 13.66
CA GLY A 55 1.25 -7.55 14.77
C GLY A 55 2.51 -6.75 15.13
N LEU A 56 2.66 -5.54 14.58
CA LEU A 56 3.82 -4.66 14.82
C LEU A 56 3.65 -3.76 16.04
N ASN A 57 2.54 -3.88 16.78
CA ASN A 57 2.21 -3.04 17.92
C ASN A 57 2.82 -3.52 19.25
N GLN A 58 3.56 -4.62 19.25
CA GLN A 58 4.16 -5.20 20.44
C GLN A 58 5.20 -4.23 21.02
N GLY A 59 5.19 -4.04 22.33
CA GLY A 59 6.11 -3.13 23.02
C GLY A 59 5.87 -1.63 22.82
N PHE A 60 4.85 -1.21 22.05
CA PHE A 60 4.48 0.20 21.91
C PHE A 60 3.38 0.58 22.91
N GLU A 61 3.66 1.54 23.79
CA GLU A 61 2.65 2.11 24.71
C GLU A 61 1.60 2.92 23.95
N LEU A 62 2.06 3.70 22.96
CA LEU A 62 1.20 4.40 22.01
C LEU A 62 1.34 3.77 20.63
N PHE A 63 0.26 3.22 20.09
CA PHE A 63 0.21 2.84 18.67
C PHE A 63 -0.90 3.64 18.01
N GLU A 64 -0.53 4.73 17.34
CA GLU A 64 -1.44 5.64 16.65
C GLU A 64 -1.71 5.14 15.24
N ASP A 65 -2.86 4.51 15.06
CA ASP A 65 -3.39 4.07 13.78
C ASP A 65 -4.86 4.46 13.57
N ASN A 66 -5.34 5.45 14.34
CA ASN A 66 -6.69 6.00 14.23
C ASN A 66 -6.80 6.91 12.99
N LEU A 67 -6.69 6.29 11.82
CA LEU A 67 -6.96 6.92 10.54
C LEU A 67 -8.41 6.65 10.17
N VAL A 68 -9.20 7.71 10.08
CA VAL A 68 -10.52 7.67 9.43
C VAL A 68 -10.30 8.11 7.98
N PRO A 69 -10.32 7.19 6.99
CA PRO A 69 -10.16 7.58 5.60
C PRO A 69 -11.30 8.49 5.17
N THR A 70 -10.98 9.45 4.31
CA THR A 70 -11.92 10.41 3.72
C THR A 70 -11.75 10.39 2.21
N PHE A 71 -12.66 11.07 1.49
CA PHE A 71 -12.58 11.14 0.04
C PHE A 71 -11.37 11.94 -0.45
N SER A 72 -10.85 12.87 0.36
CA SER A 72 -9.67 13.67 0.05
C SER A 72 -8.37 13.08 0.61
N SER A 73 -8.45 12.14 1.56
CA SER A 73 -7.28 11.64 2.28
C SER A 73 -7.47 10.18 2.73
N LEU A 74 -6.73 9.27 2.10
CA LEU A 74 -6.71 7.83 2.41
C LEU A 74 -5.59 7.42 3.37
N PHE A 75 -4.78 8.37 3.81
CA PHE A 75 -3.62 8.18 4.68
C PHE A 75 -3.48 9.39 5.60
N ARG A 76 -2.70 9.27 6.68
CA ARG A 76 -2.36 10.38 7.56
C ARG A 76 -0.99 10.94 7.13
N PRO A 77 -0.93 12.20 6.64
CA PRO A 77 0.33 12.81 6.23
C PRO A 77 1.36 12.87 7.36
N PHE A 78 2.64 12.82 7.01
CA PHE A 78 3.73 12.82 7.97
C PHE A 78 3.67 14.02 8.92
N LYS A 79 3.35 15.21 8.42
CA LYS A 79 3.16 16.42 9.23
C LYS A 79 2.23 16.19 10.43
N LYS A 80 1.06 15.58 10.20
CA LYS A 80 0.08 15.27 11.27
C LYS A 80 0.58 14.21 12.26
N ASN A 81 1.47 13.32 11.83
CA ASN A 81 2.12 12.35 12.71
C ASN A 81 3.24 13.00 13.52
N ALA A 82 4.04 13.88 12.90
CA ALA A 82 5.09 14.63 13.56
C ALA A 82 4.51 15.56 14.66
N ASP A 83 3.40 16.24 14.37
CA ASP A 83 2.70 17.08 15.36
C ASP A 83 2.17 16.24 16.53
N ALA A 84 1.56 15.09 16.26
CA ALA A 84 1.08 14.17 17.29
C ALA A 84 2.21 13.59 18.14
N PHE A 85 3.36 13.29 17.52
CA PHE A 85 4.56 12.88 18.23
C PHE A 85 5.10 13.99 19.13
N MET A 86 5.18 15.24 18.66
CA MET A 86 5.64 16.35 19.48
C MET A 86 4.69 16.61 20.67
N GLN A 87 3.39 16.43 20.47
CA GLN A 87 2.41 16.48 21.56
C GLN A 87 2.66 15.37 22.58
N TRP A 88 2.79 14.11 22.14
CA TRP A 88 3.08 12.96 23.01
C TRP A 88 4.43 13.13 23.75
N LEU A 89 5.46 13.61 23.05
CA LEU A 89 6.78 13.88 23.63
C LEU A 89 6.72 14.91 24.77
N HIS A 90 5.88 15.94 24.62
CA HIS A 90 5.71 16.96 25.64
C HIS A 90 4.81 16.50 26.81
N GLN A 91 3.70 15.83 26.51
CA GLN A 91 2.65 15.53 27.50
C GLN A 91 2.91 14.22 28.26
N ASP A 92 3.39 13.18 27.57
CA ASP A 92 3.44 11.81 28.08
C ASP A 92 4.85 11.28 28.33
N VAL A 93 5.87 11.89 27.70
CA VAL A 93 7.29 11.50 27.87
C VAL A 93 8.02 12.46 28.79
N GLY A 94 7.85 13.77 28.61
CA GLY A 94 8.58 14.78 29.38
C GLY A 94 10.11 14.58 29.28
N PRO A 95 10.85 14.44 30.40
CA PRO A 95 12.30 14.28 30.39
C PRO A 95 12.77 12.87 30.03
N ASP A 96 11.89 11.88 30.01
CA ASP A 96 12.26 10.47 29.86
C ASP A 96 12.77 10.14 28.45
N SER A 97 13.50 9.03 28.33
CA SER A 97 13.96 8.50 27.04
C SER A 97 12.79 7.95 26.22
N PHE A 98 12.87 8.02 24.90
CA PHE A 98 11.81 7.51 24.02
C PHE A 98 12.35 6.71 22.83
N PHE A 99 11.56 5.75 22.38
CA PHE A 99 11.73 5.03 21.13
C PHE A 99 10.47 5.22 20.29
N SER A 100 10.58 5.97 19.20
CA SER A 100 9.44 6.32 18.34
C SER A 100 9.66 5.87 16.90
N VAL A 101 8.62 5.33 16.28
CA VAL A 101 8.63 4.87 14.89
C VAL A 101 7.52 5.55 14.10
N PHE A 102 7.84 6.00 12.89
CA PHE A 102 6.88 6.58 11.95
C PHE A 102 6.79 5.69 10.71
N TYR A 103 5.57 5.37 10.27
CA TYR A 103 5.34 4.85 8.93
C TYR A 103 4.80 5.97 8.04
N VAL A 104 5.51 6.28 6.96
CA VAL A 104 5.30 7.46 6.11
C VAL A 104 4.96 7.01 4.69
N PRO A 105 3.68 6.87 4.32
CA PRO A 105 3.25 6.43 2.99
C PRO A 105 3.09 7.58 1.98
N ASP A 106 3.37 8.83 2.37
CA ASP A 106 3.08 10.06 1.63
C ASP A 106 3.51 10.01 0.17
N LEU A 107 4.72 9.52 -0.12
CA LEU A 107 5.27 9.44 -1.47
C LEU A 107 4.53 8.48 -2.42
N ILE A 108 3.67 7.60 -1.91
CA ILE A 108 2.80 6.75 -2.73
C ILE A 108 1.64 7.58 -3.31
N PHE A 109 1.18 8.60 -2.59
CA PHE A 109 -0.04 9.35 -2.92
C PHE A 109 0.25 10.64 -3.67
N THR A 110 0.80 10.50 -4.88
CA THR A 110 1.25 11.62 -5.75
C THR A 110 0.13 12.55 -6.24
N THR A 111 -1.13 12.21 -5.98
CA THR A 111 -2.32 13.01 -6.33
C THR A 111 -2.92 13.75 -5.12
N THR A 112 -2.24 13.74 -3.97
CA THR A 112 -2.69 14.46 -2.77
C THR A 112 -2.31 15.93 -2.88
N VAL A 113 -3.28 16.81 -2.61
CA VAL A 113 -3.03 18.25 -2.60
C VAL A 113 -2.24 18.62 -1.34
N THR A 114 -1.10 19.27 -1.53
CA THR A 114 -0.23 19.83 -0.47
C THR A 114 -0.07 21.33 -0.67
N MET A 115 0.35 22.06 0.37
CA MET A 115 0.47 23.52 0.35
C MET A 115 1.79 23.99 0.94
N THR A 116 2.38 25.03 0.36
CA THR A 116 3.57 25.69 0.93
C THR A 116 3.24 26.41 2.24
N ASP A 117 4.26 26.82 2.98
CA ASP A 117 4.12 27.67 4.18
C ASP A 117 3.36 28.98 3.90
N LEU A 118 3.34 29.44 2.65
CA LEU A 118 2.61 30.64 2.20
C LEU A 118 1.16 30.32 1.78
N GLY A 119 0.73 29.06 1.87
CA GLY A 119 -0.60 28.60 1.48
C GLY A 119 -0.77 28.33 -0.01
N GLU A 120 0.32 28.27 -0.79
CA GLU A 120 0.25 28.02 -2.23
C GLU A 120 0.09 26.53 -2.50
N THR A 121 -0.88 26.16 -3.34
CA THR A 121 -1.10 24.76 -3.71
C THR A 121 0.03 24.23 -4.60
N ARG A 122 0.65 23.12 -4.20
CA ARG A 122 1.66 22.42 -5.02
C ARG A 122 1.02 21.64 -6.16
N ASN A 123 1.83 21.31 -7.17
CA ASN A 123 1.42 20.44 -8.27
C ASN A 123 1.21 19.00 -7.79
N LEU A 124 0.42 18.22 -8.54
CA LEU A 124 0.19 16.80 -8.26
C LEU A 124 1.32 15.95 -8.87
N SER A 125 2.47 15.88 -8.19
CA SER A 125 3.63 15.09 -8.62
C SER A 125 4.35 14.41 -7.44
N PHE A 126 5.22 13.46 -7.75
CA PHE A 126 6.09 12.82 -6.76
C PHE A 126 7.01 13.85 -6.09
N GLU A 127 7.61 14.74 -6.88
CA GLU A 127 8.50 15.81 -6.43
C GLU A 127 7.80 16.73 -5.44
N SER A 128 6.54 17.10 -5.70
CA SER A 128 5.77 17.94 -4.77
C SER A 128 5.44 17.23 -3.45
N GLN A 129 5.26 15.90 -3.46
CA GLN A 129 5.12 15.12 -2.21
C GLN A 129 6.46 14.98 -1.47
N LEU A 130 7.58 14.92 -2.20
CA LEU A 130 8.91 14.89 -1.63
C LEU A 130 9.26 16.22 -0.95
N ASP A 131 8.92 17.35 -1.58
CA ASP A 131 9.10 18.69 -1.01
C ASP A 131 8.30 18.85 0.29
N GLU A 132 7.03 18.43 0.32
CA GLU A 132 6.19 18.41 1.54
C GLU A 132 6.82 17.56 2.66
N LEU A 133 7.36 16.39 2.31
CA LEU A 133 8.01 15.51 3.26
C LEU A 133 9.30 16.12 3.82
N ASP A 134 10.11 16.77 2.98
CA ASP A 134 11.33 17.46 3.40
C ASP A 134 11.04 18.63 4.34
N GLU A 135 10.06 19.48 4.01
CA GLU A 135 9.60 20.57 4.88
C GLU A 135 9.09 20.04 6.23
N SER A 136 8.26 19.00 6.21
CA SER A 136 7.75 18.36 7.43
C SER A 136 8.88 17.76 8.30
N LEU A 137 9.90 17.17 7.68
CA LEU A 137 11.10 16.68 8.38
C LEU A 137 11.89 17.82 8.99
N TYR A 138 12.09 18.91 8.23
CA TYR A 138 12.76 20.11 8.71
C TYR A 138 12.07 20.67 9.95
N GLU A 139 10.74 20.83 9.93
CA GLU A 139 9.96 21.32 11.06
C GLU A 139 10.07 20.42 12.30
N LEU A 140 9.99 19.10 12.12
CA LEU A 140 10.19 18.14 13.21
C LEU A 140 11.58 18.31 13.83
N PHE A 141 12.62 18.46 12.99
CA PHE A 141 13.99 18.64 13.47
C PHE A 141 14.16 19.98 14.20
N GLN A 142 13.53 21.06 13.73
CA GLN A 142 13.53 22.34 14.46
C GLN A 142 12.81 22.23 15.80
N SER A 143 11.69 21.54 15.84
CA SER A 143 10.91 21.30 17.07
C SER A 143 11.72 20.51 18.09
N LEU A 144 12.43 19.45 17.66
CA LEU A 144 13.34 18.69 18.52
C LEU A 144 14.53 19.52 19.02
N LYS A 145 15.06 20.43 18.20
CA LYS A 145 16.14 21.36 18.61
C LYS A 145 15.64 22.35 19.66
N ALA A 146 14.47 22.95 19.43
CA ALA A 146 13.84 23.88 20.37
C ALA A 146 13.56 23.20 21.74
N ALA A 147 13.19 21.93 21.72
CA ALA A 147 12.99 21.11 22.92
C ALA A 147 14.30 20.58 23.54
N ASN A 148 15.48 20.92 23.01
CA ASN A 148 16.79 20.38 23.41
C ASN A 148 16.88 18.84 23.35
N ARG A 149 16.10 18.21 22.48
CA ARG A 149 16.07 16.75 22.29
C ARG A 149 16.96 16.31 21.14
N TRP A 150 17.10 17.15 20.10
CA TRP A 150 17.79 16.80 18.86
C TRP A 150 19.16 16.16 19.09
N ASP A 151 20.06 16.79 19.85
CA ASP A 151 21.44 16.31 20.02
C ASP A 151 21.51 14.93 20.69
N ASN A 152 20.60 14.64 21.64
CA ASN A 152 20.54 13.39 22.38
C ASN A 152 19.68 12.30 21.71
N THR A 153 19.06 12.58 20.55
CA THR A 153 18.24 11.61 19.81
C THR A 153 19.04 11.00 18.66
N THR A 154 18.99 9.67 18.53
CA THR A 154 19.40 8.98 17.29
C THR A 154 18.23 9.02 16.32
N VAL A 155 18.45 9.50 15.10
CA VAL A 155 17.42 9.55 14.04
C VAL A 155 17.85 8.63 12.91
N VAL A 156 16.97 7.70 12.54
CA VAL A 156 17.13 6.80 11.40
C VAL A 156 16.02 7.10 10.40
N LEU A 157 16.39 7.60 9.22
CA LEU A 157 15.48 7.78 8.09
C LEU A 157 15.81 6.71 7.06
N VAL A 158 14.85 5.83 6.77
CA VAL A 158 15.07 4.70 5.86
C VAL A 158 13.82 4.42 5.01
N GLY A 159 14.02 4.17 3.72
CA GLY A 159 12.95 3.69 2.85
C GLY A 159 12.62 2.21 3.10
N LEU A 160 11.38 1.80 2.85
CA LEU A 160 10.99 0.37 2.93
C LEU A 160 11.09 -0.35 1.59
N ASN A 161 10.94 0.40 0.51
CA ASN A 161 11.05 0.01 -0.89
C ASN A 161 11.24 1.30 -1.72
N GLY A 162 11.64 1.14 -2.98
CA GLY A 162 11.84 2.25 -3.91
C GLY A 162 10.56 2.68 -4.63
N HIS A 163 10.70 3.69 -5.48
CA HIS A 163 9.65 4.21 -6.36
C HIS A 163 9.96 3.86 -7.82
N THR A 164 9.10 3.07 -8.44
CA THR A 164 9.25 2.68 -9.85
C THR A 164 8.55 3.71 -10.75
N THR A 165 9.32 4.62 -11.37
CA THR A 165 8.78 5.67 -12.27
C THR A 165 8.32 5.13 -13.62
N SER A 166 8.87 4.00 -14.05
CA SER A 166 8.53 3.31 -15.29
C SER A 166 8.39 1.81 -15.03
N GLU A 167 7.35 1.20 -15.60
CA GLU A 167 7.18 -0.25 -15.51
C GLU A 167 8.19 -0.96 -16.40
N ARG A 168 8.88 -1.95 -15.83
CA ARG A 168 9.69 -2.90 -16.59
C ARG A 168 8.79 -3.78 -17.44
N TYR A 169 9.19 -4.03 -18.68
CA TYR A 169 8.39 -4.85 -19.59
C TYR A 169 8.16 -6.25 -19.01
N LYS A 170 6.88 -6.66 -18.91
CA LYS A 170 6.43 -7.95 -18.35
C LYS A 170 6.74 -8.16 -16.85
N GLU A 171 7.05 -7.10 -16.11
CA GLU A 171 7.32 -7.20 -14.69
C GLU A 171 6.37 -6.28 -13.91
N LEU A 172 5.82 -6.80 -12.81
CA LEU A 172 4.94 -6.04 -11.95
C LEU A 172 5.74 -5.28 -10.91
N SER A 173 5.39 -4.01 -10.66
CA SER A 173 6.05 -3.19 -9.63
C SER A 173 6.15 -3.90 -8.25
N PRO A 174 5.10 -4.56 -7.72
CA PRO A 174 5.20 -5.31 -6.46
C PRO A 174 6.13 -6.54 -6.49
N LEU A 175 6.53 -7.03 -7.66
CA LEU A 175 7.46 -8.16 -7.83
C LEU A 175 8.87 -7.71 -8.19
N ASN A 176 9.08 -6.41 -8.36
CA ASN A 176 10.34 -5.85 -8.82
C ASN A 176 11.45 -6.03 -7.77
N LEU A 177 12.46 -6.84 -8.08
CA LEU A 177 13.61 -7.09 -7.21
C LEU A 177 14.88 -6.34 -7.68
N HIS A 178 14.72 -5.41 -8.61
CA HIS A 178 15.80 -4.58 -9.15
C HIS A 178 16.19 -3.44 -8.19
N GLY A 179 17.36 -2.85 -8.42
CA GLY A 179 17.91 -1.74 -7.61
C GLY A 179 16.93 -0.58 -7.43
N GLU A 180 16.17 -0.20 -8.46
CA GLU A 180 15.18 0.89 -8.40
C GLU A 180 14.07 0.70 -7.35
N ASN A 181 13.79 -0.55 -6.93
CA ASN A 181 12.81 -0.86 -5.89
C ASN A 181 13.45 -1.34 -4.58
N THR A 182 14.71 -1.77 -4.60
CA THR A 182 15.38 -2.42 -3.45
C THR A 182 16.49 -1.59 -2.84
N GLN A 183 17.13 -0.71 -3.62
CA GLN A 183 18.09 0.28 -3.15
C GLN A 183 17.33 1.50 -2.65
N VAL A 184 17.29 1.65 -1.32
CA VAL A 184 16.55 2.71 -0.63
C VAL A 184 17.49 3.69 0.06
N ALA A 185 16.98 4.90 0.32
CA ALA A 185 17.69 5.87 1.15
C ALA A 185 17.85 5.34 2.59
N LEU A 186 19.03 5.55 3.17
CA LEU A 186 19.33 5.31 4.58
C LEU A 186 20.21 6.45 5.11
N PHE A 187 19.67 7.21 6.06
CA PHE A 187 20.38 8.23 6.80
C PHE A 187 20.33 7.92 8.29
N ILE A 188 21.47 7.97 8.97
CA ILE A 188 21.55 7.78 10.42
C ILE A 188 22.29 8.96 11.04
N LYS A 189 21.57 9.71 11.88
CA LYS A 189 22.15 10.74 12.75
C LYS A 189 22.27 10.12 14.16
N PRO A 190 23.47 9.79 14.65
CA PRO A 190 23.63 9.25 16.00
C PRO A 190 23.40 10.33 17.07
N SER A 191 22.96 9.93 18.27
CA SER A 191 22.97 10.79 19.45
C SER A 191 24.41 11.17 19.83
N GLN A 192 24.59 12.41 20.30
CA GLN A 192 25.90 12.96 20.65
C GLN A 192 25.83 13.63 22.03
N LYS A 193 26.31 12.92 23.07
CA LYS A 193 26.34 13.43 24.46
C LYS A 193 27.26 14.63 24.66
N ARG A 194 28.17 14.91 23.73
CA ARG A 194 29.09 16.06 23.76
C ARG A 194 29.08 16.75 22.41
N LYS A 195 28.96 18.08 22.41
CA LYS A 195 29.17 18.89 21.21
C LYS A 195 30.60 18.66 20.72
N ARG A 196 30.73 18.02 19.55
CA ARG A 196 32.01 17.91 18.84
C ARG A 196 32.27 19.21 18.10
N ASP A 197 33.54 19.52 17.88
CA ASP A 197 33.94 20.66 17.04
C ASP A 197 33.50 20.47 15.58
N LEU A 198 33.35 19.20 15.13
CA LEU A 198 32.90 18.83 13.79
C LEU A 198 31.77 17.80 13.83
N ALA A 199 30.76 18.00 12.98
CA ALA A 199 29.66 17.05 12.80
C ALA A 199 30.16 15.74 12.17
N ILE A 200 29.52 14.61 12.52
CA ILE A 200 29.77 13.32 11.85
C ILE A 200 29.16 13.42 10.45
N HIS A 201 30.00 13.31 9.43
CA HIS A 201 29.57 13.29 8.04
C HIS A 201 30.49 12.37 7.24
N TRP A 202 30.00 11.18 6.90
CA TRP A 202 30.66 10.30 5.95
C TRP A 202 29.64 9.40 5.26
N LYS A 203 30.01 8.91 4.08
CA LYS A 203 29.25 7.91 3.32
C LYS A 203 29.89 6.54 3.51
N VAL A 204 29.05 5.51 3.66
CA VAL A 204 29.45 4.11 3.57
C VAL A 204 28.91 3.56 2.26
N ASP A 205 29.79 3.05 1.39
CA ASP A 205 29.45 2.57 0.05
C ASP A 205 29.52 1.03 -0.03
N GLN A 206 28.90 0.37 0.96
CA GLN A 206 28.80 -1.08 1.02
C GLN A 206 27.36 -1.51 1.29
N ASN A 207 26.98 -2.67 0.75
CA ASN A 207 25.62 -3.17 0.83
C ASN A 207 25.22 -3.50 2.28
N VAL A 208 24.08 -2.94 2.68
CA VAL A 208 23.39 -3.23 3.94
C VAL A 208 21.93 -3.53 3.66
N SER A 209 21.25 -4.14 4.60
CA SER A 209 19.84 -4.51 4.53
C SER A 209 19.03 -3.87 5.65
N LEU A 210 17.72 -3.85 5.52
CA LEU A 210 16.82 -3.43 6.61
C LEU A 210 16.97 -4.31 7.87
N VAL A 211 17.43 -5.56 7.69
CA VAL A 211 17.73 -6.47 8.79
C VAL A 211 18.89 -5.96 9.63
N ASP A 212 19.93 -5.40 8.98
CA ASP A 212 21.09 -4.82 9.65
C ASP A 212 20.73 -3.57 10.44
N VAL A 213 19.81 -2.74 9.90
CA VAL A 213 19.24 -1.61 10.63
C VAL A 213 18.50 -2.12 11.88
N GLY A 214 17.71 -3.19 11.75
CA GLY A 214 17.06 -3.80 12.90
C GLY A 214 18.04 -4.32 13.95
N ARG A 215 19.11 -5.02 13.55
CA ARG A 215 20.20 -5.43 14.47
C ARG A 215 20.86 -4.25 15.16
N THR A 216 21.02 -3.14 14.44
CA THR A 216 21.53 -1.88 15.01
C THR A 216 20.58 -1.31 16.06
N LEU A 217 19.25 -1.38 15.84
CA LEU A 217 18.27 -0.92 16.82
C LEU A 217 18.34 -1.75 18.10
N PHE A 218 18.41 -3.07 17.99
CA PHE A 218 18.62 -3.94 19.16
C PHE A 218 19.88 -3.51 19.91
N GLU A 219 21.05 -3.50 19.28
CA GLU A 219 22.31 -3.13 19.95
C GLU A 219 22.28 -1.71 20.58
N LEU A 220 21.57 -0.75 19.98
CA LEU A 220 21.41 0.60 20.55
C LEU A 220 20.52 0.63 21.79
N LEU A 221 19.53 -0.26 21.87
CA LEU A 221 18.57 -0.33 22.97
C LEU A 221 19.03 -1.28 24.09
N GLY A 222 19.82 -2.31 23.77
CA GLY A 222 20.37 -3.29 24.71
C GLY A 222 20.76 -4.60 23.99
N GLU A 223 21.51 -5.50 24.63
CA GLU A 223 21.73 -6.81 24.04
C GLU A 223 20.49 -7.69 24.25
N SER A 224 19.83 -8.08 23.16
CA SER A 224 19.01 -9.30 23.14
C SER A 224 19.61 -10.31 22.17
N ILE A 225 19.60 -11.57 22.59
CA ILE A 225 20.25 -12.70 21.91
C ILE A 225 19.41 -13.04 20.69
N ILE A 226 19.62 -12.34 19.58
CA ILE A 226 19.12 -12.83 18.31
C ILE A 226 20.20 -13.76 17.75
N ASP A 227 20.00 -15.06 17.98
CA ASP A 227 20.92 -16.14 17.62
C ASP A 227 21.57 -15.92 16.25
N ASN A 228 22.90 -16.06 16.26
CA ASN A 228 23.80 -15.77 15.16
C ASN A 228 24.22 -17.05 14.41
N ASP A 229 23.55 -18.16 14.66
CA ASP A 229 24.00 -19.46 14.17
C ASP A 229 23.86 -19.56 12.65
N ALA A 230 25.03 -19.53 11.99
CA ALA A 230 25.29 -19.96 10.62
C ALA A 230 24.19 -19.60 9.59
N ALA A 231 23.62 -18.40 9.71
CA ALA A 231 22.58 -17.95 8.81
C ALA A 231 23.15 -17.84 7.39
N SER A 232 22.43 -18.38 6.41
CA SER A 232 22.81 -18.30 5.00
C SER A 232 22.91 -16.85 4.49
N PHE A 233 22.20 -15.95 5.17
CA PHE A 233 22.28 -14.51 4.98
C PHE A 233 22.59 -13.87 6.34
N PRO A 234 23.87 -13.59 6.65
CA PRO A 234 24.25 -13.06 7.94
C PRO A 234 23.77 -11.62 8.10
N ALA A 235 23.13 -11.32 9.23
CA ALA A 235 22.74 -9.97 9.62
C ALA A 235 23.75 -9.40 10.63
N LEU A 236 24.03 -8.11 10.56
CA LEU A 236 25.02 -7.47 11.41
C LEU A 236 24.56 -6.08 11.84
N SER A 237 25.11 -5.59 12.94
CA SER A 237 24.87 -4.23 13.38
C SER A 237 25.76 -3.22 12.65
N LEU A 238 25.18 -2.07 12.34
CA LEU A 238 25.84 -0.93 11.70
C LEU A 238 26.48 0.00 12.73
N GLN A 239 26.49 -0.33 14.02
CA GLN A 239 27.01 0.56 15.07
C GLN A 239 28.48 0.96 14.82
N GLY A 240 29.29 0.07 14.26
CA GLY A 240 30.67 0.37 13.86
C GLY A 240 30.76 1.53 12.85
N ALA A 241 29.83 1.58 11.89
CA ALA A 241 29.75 2.64 10.89
C ALA A 241 29.35 4.00 11.47
N LEU A 242 28.77 4.04 12.67
CA LEU A 242 28.45 5.29 13.37
C LEU A 242 29.67 5.89 14.07
N LYS A 243 30.72 5.09 14.28
CA LYS A 243 31.96 5.50 14.97
C LYS A 243 33.09 5.81 13.98
N SER A 244 33.12 5.12 12.84
CA SER A 244 34.18 5.19 11.84
C SER A 244 33.61 5.07 10.41
N PRO A 245 34.18 5.76 9.41
CA PRO A 245 33.84 5.54 8.01
C PRO A 245 34.31 4.17 7.50
N ASN A 246 35.33 3.57 8.14
CA ASN A 246 35.83 2.24 7.79
C ASN A 246 35.00 1.17 8.49
N VAL A 247 34.25 0.41 7.69
CA VAL A 247 33.36 -0.66 8.15
C VAL A 247 34.08 -2.01 8.13
N THR A 248 33.60 -2.95 8.94
CA THR A 248 34.28 -4.24 9.18
C THR A 248 33.61 -5.44 8.50
N TRP A 249 32.45 -5.26 7.88
CA TRP A 249 31.77 -6.34 7.19
C TRP A 249 32.33 -6.56 5.79
N ALA A 250 32.22 -7.80 5.30
CA ALA A 250 32.75 -8.17 4.00
C ALA A 250 31.91 -7.58 2.85
N GLU A 251 32.56 -7.06 1.82
CA GLU A 251 31.89 -6.50 0.64
C GLU A 251 31.11 -7.55 -0.16
N ASP A 252 31.53 -8.81 -0.10
CA ASP A 252 30.90 -9.96 -0.76
C ASP A 252 29.89 -10.69 0.14
N ARG A 253 29.46 -10.06 1.25
CA ARG A 253 28.41 -10.60 2.10
C ARG A 253 27.11 -10.74 1.29
N PRO A 254 26.48 -11.93 1.26
CA PRO A 254 25.24 -12.13 0.53
C PRO A 254 24.07 -11.52 1.32
N LEU A 255 23.20 -10.79 0.61
CA LEU A 255 21.91 -10.31 1.12
C LEU A 255 20.78 -10.97 0.34
N LEU A 256 19.69 -11.27 1.05
CA LEU A 256 18.46 -11.78 0.47
C LEU A 256 17.49 -10.63 0.17
N ILE A 257 16.87 -10.69 -1.00
CA ILE A 257 15.76 -9.82 -1.41
C ILE A 257 14.60 -10.74 -1.77
N GLU A 258 13.38 -10.42 -1.33
CA GLU A 258 12.20 -11.20 -1.70
C GLU A 258 10.93 -10.36 -1.85
N SER A 259 9.98 -10.86 -2.65
CA SER A 259 8.60 -10.38 -2.70
C SER A 259 7.62 -11.54 -2.54
N GLY A 260 6.82 -11.49 -1.48
CA GLY A 260 5.70 -12.42 -1.26
C GLY A 260 4.40 -12.02 -1.96
N TRP A 261 4.41 -11.00 -2.82
CA TRP A 261 3.20 -10.49 -3.48
C TRP A 261 2.50 -11.57 -4.32
N ALA A 262 3.25 -12.30 -5.15
CA ALA A 262 2.68 -13.34 -6.01
C ALA A 262 2.08 -14.48 -5.19
N PHE A 263 2.77 -14.91 -4.13
CA PHE A 263 2.25 -15.90 -3.20
C PHE A 263 0.93 -15.45 -2.57
N TRP A 264 0.88 -14.21 -2.09
CA TRP A 264 -0.32 -13.63 -1.48
C TRP A 264 -1.50 -13.54 -2.47
N ARG A 265 -1.23 -13.13 -3.70
CA ARG A 265 -2.23 -12.99 -4.76
C ARG A 265 -2.55 -14.29 -5.51
N LYS A 266 -1.98 -15.42 -5.08
CA LYS A 266 -2.08 -16.73 -5.76
C LYS A 266 -1.65 -16.65 -7.23
N ALA A 267 -0.68 -15.78 -7.52
CA ALA A 267 -0.10 -15.57 -8.84
C ALA A 267 1.20 -16.37 -9.07
N GLY A 268 1.74 -17.01 -8.03
CA GLY A 268 3.00 -17.77 -8.07
C GLY A 268 3.57 -17.99 -6.67
N PRO A 269 4.77 -18.58 -6.54
CA PRO A 269 5.51 -18.64 -5.28
C PRO A 269 6.06 -17.27 -4.87
N ILE A 270 6.82 -17.21 -3.78
CA ILE A 270 7.62 -16.03 -3.43
C ILE A 270 8.73 -15.87 -4.48
N ARG A 271 8.91 -14.64 -4.99
CA ARG A 271 10.04 -14.32 -5.85
C ARG A 271 11.23 -13.90 -4.99
N SER A 272 12.42 -14.39 -5.30
CA SER A 272 13.64 -14.15 -4.51
C SER A 272 14.82 -13.76 -5.38
N ALA A 273 15.71 -12.93 -4.83
CA ALA A 273 16.99 -12.60 -5.42
C ALA A 273 18.08 -12.56 -4.34
N GLY A 274 19.32 -12.76 -4.75
CA GLY A 274 20.50 -12.57 -3.93
C GLY A 274 21.36 -11.44 -4.48
N ILE A 275 21.88 -10.58 -3.61
CA ILE A 275 22.89 -9.59 -3.98
C ILE A 275 24.17 -9.85 -3.18
N SER A 276 25.32 -9.80 -3.85
CA SER A 276 26.63 -9.97 -3.22
C SER A 276 27.62 -9.08 -3.97
N HIS A 277 28.23 -8.12 -3.27
CA HIS A 277 28.99 -7.05 -3.89
C HIS A 277 28.18 -6.36 -5.01
N HIS A 278 28.69 -6.28 -6.23
CA HIS A 278 27.96 -5.69 -7.37
C HIS A 278 27.13 -6.71 -8.19
N VAL A 279 26.97 -7.95 -7.73
CA VAL A 279 26.26 -9.00 -8.46
C VAL A 279 24.85 -9.19 -7.92
N LEU A 280 23.84 -8.99 -8.78
CA LEU A 280 22.44 -9.30 -8.50
C LEU A 280 22.04 -10.57 -9.26
N TYR A 281 21.58 -11.59 -8.54
CA TYR A 281 21.06 -12.84 -9.09
C TYR A 281 19.58 -12.98 -8.74
N ILE A 282 18.70 -12.93 -9.74
CA ILE A 282 17.25 -13.11 -9.59
C ILE A 282 16.89 -14.57 -9.91
N ASN A 283 16.27 -15.25 -8.95
CA ASN A 283 15.95 -16.67 -8.99
C ASN A 283 14.63 -16.94 -9.71
N ASP A 284 14.57 -16.58 -10.99
CA ASP A 284 13.47 -16.95 -11.88
C ASP A 284 13.78 -18.31 -12.56
N GLU A 285 12.78 -18.99 -13.12
CA GLU A 285 12.98 -20.25 -13.88
C GLU A 285 13.99 -20.08 -15.03
N SER A 286 14.04 -18.88 -15.61
CA SER A 286 15.14 -18.38 -16.43
C SER A 286 15.90 -17.35 -15.61
N PRO A 287 16.95 -17.75 -14.86
CA PRO A 287 17.58 -16.86 -13.90
C PRO A 287 18.21 -15.65 -14.59
N LEU A 288 18.12 -14.50 -13.93
CA LEU A 288 18.69 -13.25 -14.41
C LEU A 288 19.88 -12.86 -13.56
N LEU A 289 20.95 -12.41 -14.21
CA LEU A 289 22.20 -12.04 -13.56
C LEU A 289 22.60 -10.65 -14.03
N TYR A 290 22.87 -9.73 -13.10
CA TYR A 290 23.25 -8.35 -13.43
C TYR A 290 24.50 -7.94 -12.68
N ASN A 291 25.26 -7.03 -13.29
CA ASN A 291 26.33 -6.29 -12.62
C ASN A 291 25.84 -4.87 -12.34
N THR A 292 25.43 -4.62 -11.10
CA THR A 292 24.83 -3.35 -10.63
C THR A 292 25.80 -2.16 -10.68
N LEU A 293 27.11 -2.40 -10.76
CA LEU A 293 28.11 -1.32 -10.85
C LEU A 293 28.16 -0.70 -12.24
N VAL A 294 28.17 -1.54 -13.28
CA VAL A 294 28.31 -1.11 -14.69
C VAL A 294 26.97 -1.01 -15.40
N ASP A 295 25.96 -1.76 -14.96
CA ASP A 295 24.57 -1.72 -15.44
C ASP A 295 23.64 -1.24 -14.33
N ARG A 296 23.69 0.08 -14.05
CA ARG A 296 22.91 0.71 -12.97
C ARG A 296 21.39 0.57 -13.12
N PHE A 297 20.91 0.39 -14.34
CA PHE A 297 19.50 0.19 -14.63
C PHE A 297 19.15 -1.29 -14.79
N GLU A 298 20.11 -2.21 -14.67
CA GLU A 298 19.88 -3.66 -14.68
C GLU A 298 19.00 -4.09 -15.87
N VAL A 299 19.34 -3.59 -17.07
CA VAL A 299 18.57 -3.84 -18.31
C VAL A 299 19.22 -4.92 -19.17
N ASN A 300 20.50 -5.24 -18.95
CA ASN A 300 21.25 -6.19 -19.75
C ASN A 300 21.67 -7.40 -18.90
N PRO A 301 20.89 -8.49 -18.88
CA PRO A 301 21.28 -9.68 -18.14
C PRO A 301 22.54 -10.32 -18.72
N LEU A 302 23.44 -10.74 -17.84
CA LEU A 302 24.69 -11.41 -18.14
C LEU A 302 24.50 -12.93 -18.28
N PRO A 303 25.37 -13.62 -19.05
CA PRO A 303 25.39 -15.08 -19.06
C PRO A 303 25.69 -15.66 -17.67
N LEU A 304 24.99 -16.73 -17.28
CA LEU A 304 25.19 -17.37 -15.97
C LEU A 304 26.61 -17.94 -15.77
N LEU A 305 27.29 -18.27 -16.87
CA LEU A 305 28.66 -18.80 -16.89
C LEU A 305 29.72 -17.70 -17.08
N GLN A 306 29.38 -16.43 -16.82
CA GLN A 306 30.33 -15.33 -16.89
C GLN A 306 31.48 -15.52 -15.90
N GLU A 307 32.67 -15.87 -16.39
CA GLU A 307 33.82 -16.30 -15.59
C GLU A 307 34.19 -15.31 -14.47
N SER A 308 34.13 -14.01 -14.74
CA SER A 308 34.50 -12.94 -13.80
C SER A 308 33.64 -12.87 -12.54
N ILE A 309 32.42 -13.40 -12.56
CA ILE A 309 31.47 -13.36 -11.43
C ILE A 309 30.92 -14.75 -11.06
N LEU A 310 31.38 -15.80 -11.74
CA LEU A 310 30.90 -17.17 -11.57
C LEU A 310 30.96 -17.67 -10.11
N PRO A 311 32.04 -17.43 -9.32
CA PRO A 311 32.07 -17.85 -7.92
C PRO A 311 30.95 -17.22 -7.09
N THR A 312 30.66 -15.94 -7.31
CA THR A 312 29.58 -15.21 -6.63
C THR A 312 28.21 -15.75 -7.06
N THR A 313 28.02 -15.98 -8.37
CA THR A 313 26.78 -16.58 -8.90
C THR A 313 26.51 -17.95 -8.28
N GLN A 314 27.51 -18.82 -8.22
CA GLN A 314 27.40 -20.15 -7.61
C GLN A 314 27.13 -20.06 -6.10
N LYS A 315 27.80 -19.14 -5.38
CA LYS A 315 27.54 -18.87 -3.96
C LYS A 315 26.08 -18.51 -3.74
N LEU A 316 25.53 -17.55 -4.50
CA LEU A 316 24.14 -17.11 -4.38
C LEU A 316 23.14 -18.22 -4.73
N GLN A 317 23.37 -18.96 -5.81
CA GLN A 317 22.54 -20.11 -6.21
C GLN A 317 22.50 -21.18 -5.11
N ASN A 318 23.66 -21.52 -4.54
CA ASN A 318 23.76 -22.50 -3.47
C ASN A 318 23.06 -22.04 -2.19
N LEU A 319 23.12 -20.75 -1.86
CA LEU A 319 22.40 -20.21 -0.71
C LEU A 319 20.89 -20.27 -0.92
N LEU A 320 20.38 -19.87 -2.09
CA LEU A 320 18.96 -19.91 -2.37
C LEU A 320 18.41 -21.34 -2.40
N SER A 321 19.14 -22.28 -3.02
CA SER A 321 18.76 -23.69 -3.06
C SER A 321 18.81 -24.36 -1.68
N LYS A 322 19.85 -24.10 -0.88
CA LYS A 322 19.98 -24.59 0.51
C LYS A 322 18.83 -24.14 1.39
N ASN A 323 18.31 -22.92 1.18
CA ASN A 323 17.18 -22.37 1.93
C ASN A 323 15.81 -22.64 1.28
N GLN A 324 15.77 -23.52 0.26
CA GLN A 324 14.54 -23.96 -0.40
C GLN A 324 13.72 -22.82 -1.01
N PHE A 325 14.38 -21.77 -1.52
CA PHE A 325 13.71 -20.75 -2.30
C PHE A 325 13.42 -21.29 -3.72
N PRO A 326 12.14 -21.46 -4.10
CA PRO A 326 11.80 -21.98 -5.42
C PRO A 326 12.15 -20.96 -6.51
N ALA A 327 12.52 -21.45 -7.69
CA ALA A 327 12.63 -20.59 -8.86
C ALA A 327 11.24 -20.02 -9.21
N PHE A 328 11.19 -18.74 -9.53
CA PHE A 328 9.94 -18.05 -9.82
C PHE A 328 9.53 -18.28 -11.29
N PRO A 329 8.34 -18.85 -11.55
CA PRO A 329 7.84 -19.06 -12.90
C PRO A 329 7.43 -17.73 -13.55
N PRO A 330 7.40 -17.66 -14.89
CA PRO A 330 6.83 -16.51 -15.59
C PRO A 330 5.41 -16.21 -15.11
N ILE A 331 5.16 -14.97 -14.73
CA ILE A 331 3.85 -14.56 -14.23
C ILE A 331 2.77 -14.68 -15.32
N GLN A 332 1.57 -15.10 -14.92
CA GLN A 332 0.44 -15.21 -15.83
C GLN A 332 0.13 -13.86 -16.48
N SER A 333 -0.14 -13.91 -17.80
CA SER A 333 -0.40 -12.71 -18.61
C SER A 333 -1.60 -11.87 -18.17
N GLU A 334 -2.52 -12.45 -17.39
CA GLU A 334 -3.65 -11.71 -16.82
C GLU A 334 -3.17 -10.67 -15.80
N TRP A 335 -2.26 -11.04 -14.90
CA TRP A 335 -1.76 -10.15 -13.85
C TRP A 335 -0.94 -8.99 -14.43
N THR A 336 -0.05 -9.27 -15.38
CA THR A 336 0.74 -8.22 -16.06
C THR A 336 -0.14 -7.25 -16.81
N LYS A 337 -1.28 -7.68 -17.37
CA LYS A 337 -2.24 -6.78 -18.02
C LYS A 337 -3.10 -5.99 -17.04
N LYS A 338 -3.53 -6.59 -15.93
CA LYS A 338 -4.37 -5.92 -14.93
C LYS A 338 -3.67 -4.73 -14.27
N LEU A 339 -2.37 -4.89 -14.00
CA LEU A 339 -1.59 -3.96 -13.20
C LEU A 339 -0.56 -3.19 -14.04
N SER A 340 -0.76 -3.11 -15.36
CA SER A 340 0.11 -2.32 -16.26
C SER A 340 -0.31 -0.86 -16.43
N LEU A 341 -1.37 -0.44 -15.73
CA LEU A 341 -1.88 0.92 -15.82
C LEU A 341 -1.27 1.74 -14.68
N PRO A 342 -0.62 2.87 -14.98
CA PRO A 342 0.10 3.64 -13.97
C PRO A 342 -0.85 4.23 -12.94
N PHE A 343 -0.34 4.51 -11.74
CA PHE A 343 -1.11 5.08 -10.63
C PHE A 343 -1.95 6.30 -11.04
N SER A 344 -1.37 7.21 -11.81
CA SER A 344 -2.02 8.44 -12.29
C SER A 344 -3.23 8.17 -13.20
N ARG A 345 -3.21 7.09 -13.99
CA ARG A 345 -4.34 6.67 -14.84
C ARG A 345 -5.56 6.32 -13.99
N TRP A 346 -5.34 5.73 -12.82
CA TRP A 346 -6.41 5.39 -11.88
C TRP A 346 -6.85 6.57 -11.03
N MET A 347 -5.93 7.39 -10.53
CA MET A 347 -6.25 8.35 -9.46
C MET A 347 -6.62 9.75 -9.94
N ARG A 348 -6.25 10.14 -11.17
CA ARG A 348 -6.56 11.48 -11.69
C ARG A 348 -7.93 11.55 -12.37
N PRO A 349 -8.82 12.49 -11.98
CA PRO A 349 -10.13 12.65 -12.62
C PRO A 349 -10.07 12.92 -14.12
N ASP A 350 -9.09 13.72 -14.57
CA ASP A 350 -8.92 14.08 -15.99
C ASP A 350 -8.46 12.89 -16.87
N GLN A 351 -8.00 11.80 -16.26
CA GLN A 351 -7.52 10.61 -16.97
C GLN A 351 -8.58 9.51 -17.08
N GLU A 352 -9.78 9.70 -16.52
CA GLU A 352 -10.79 8.62 -16.39
C GLU A 352 -11.34 8.15 -17.75
N ALA A 353 -11.49 9.04 -18.74
CA ALA A 353 -11.91 8.68 -20.09
C ALA A 353 -10.88 7.78 -20.81
N ASP A 354 -9.59 8.07 -20.61
CA ASP A 354 -8.50 7.25 -21.15
C ASP A 354 -8.35 5.93 -20.37
N LEU A 355 -8.57 5.94 -19.05
CA LEU A 355 -8.66 4.72 -18.24
C LEU A 355 -9.73 3.78 -18.79
N LEU A 356 -10.91 4.30 -19.14
CA LEU A 356 -11.96 3.50 -19.76
C LEU A 356 -11.51 2.88 -21.09
N ARG A 357 -10.79 3.64 -21.93
CA ARG A 357 -10.26 3.15 -23.20
C ARG A 357 -9.25 2.03 -22.98
N ASP A 358 -8.35 2.20 -22.03
CA ASP A 358 -7.35 1.20 -21.67
C ASP A 358 -7.99 -0.07 -21.12
N LEU A 359 -8.95 0.06 -20.20
CA LEU A 359 -9.67 -1.09 -19.63
C LEU A 359 -10.45 -1.87 -20.70
N LYS A 360 -11.12 -1.19 -21.64
CA LYS A 360 -11.77 -1.84 -22.79
C LYS A 360 -10.77 -2.65 -23.63
N ARG A 361 -9.60 -2.09 -23.91
CA ARG A 361 -8.52 -2.76 -24.65
C ARG A 361 -8.02 -3.99 -23.89
N LEU A 362 -7.75 -3.86 -22.59
CA LEU A 362 -7.29 -4.97 -21.74
C LEU A 362 -8.35 -6.08 -21.63
N LEU A 363 -9.62 -5.73 -21.44
CA LEU A 363 -10.73 -6.69 -21.39
C LEU A 363 -10.92 -7.43 -22.72
N ALA A 364 -10.76 -6.75 -23.85
CA ALA A 364 -10.79 -7.40 -25.16
C ALA A 364 -9.66 -8.43 -25.31
N GLN A 365 -8.49 -8.18 -24.72
CA GLN A 365 -7.36 -9.10 -24.68
C GLN A 365 -7.47 -10.20 -23.62
N GLN A 366 -8.34 -10.04 -22.61
CA GLN A 366 -8.59 -11.00 -21.53
C GLN A 366 -10.10 -11.12 -21.22
N PRO A 367 -10.91 -11.69 -22.13
CA PRO A 367 -12.38 -11.66 -22.01
C PRO A 367 -12.96 -12.41 -20.82
N GLN A 368 -12.18 -13.31 -20.21
CA GLN A 368 -12.59 -14.12 -19.06
C GLN A 368 -12.28 -13.47 -17.71
N SER A 369 -11.58 -12.32 -17.72
CA SER A 369 -11.17 -11.65 -16.49
C SER A 369 -12.34 -10.92 -15.84
N LEU A 370 -12.83 -11.44 -14.70
CA LEU A 370 -13.91 -10.83 -13.93
C LEU A 370 -13.52 -9.46 -13.38
N ASP A 371 -12.27 -9.27 -12.97
CA ASP A 371 -11.80 -7.99 -12.46
C ASP A 371 -11.84 -6.92 -13.56
N LEU A 372 -11.28 -7.21 -14.75
CA LEU A 372 -11.32 -6.26 -15.87
C LEU A 372 -12.76 -5.97 -16.30
N LEU A 373 -13.65 -6.97 -16.28
CA LEU A 373 -15.06 -6.78 -16.57
C LEU A 373 -15.70 -5.79 -15.58
N ASN A 374 -15.50 -6.02 -14.28
CA ASN A 374 -16.04 -5.19 -13.21
C ASN A 374 -15.46 -3.77 -13.21
N TRP A 375 -14.15 -3.63 -13.38
CA TRP A 375 -13.48 -2.33 -13.44
C TRP A 375 -13.94 -1.53 -14.66
N THR A 376 -14.04 -2.18 -15.83
CA THR A 376 -14.55 -1.53 -17.05
C THR A 376 -16.00 -1.07 -16.85
N ALA A 377 -16.83 -1.90 -16.22
CA ALA A 377 -18.22 -1.54 -15.94
C ALA A 377 -18.33 -0.38 -14.94
N GLN A 378 -17.52 -0.37 -13.87
CA GLN A 378 -17.50 0.74 -12.91
C GLN A 378 -17.11 2.06 -13.58
N ILE A 379 -16.02 2.07 -14.35
CA ILE A 379 -15.56 3.28 -15.01
C ILE A 379 -16.55 3.72 -16.11
N ALA A 380 -17.15 2.78 -16.85
CA ALA A 380 -18.20 3.10 -17.82
C ALA A 380 -19.43 3.71 -17.14
N LEU A 381 -19.81 3.24 -15.96
CA LEU A 381 -20.89 3.83 -15.17
C LEU A 381 -20.57 5.26 -14.73
N ASN A 382 -19.36 5.49 -14.18
CA ASN A 382 -18.90 6.83 -13.80
C ASN A 382 -18.94 7.81 -14.98
N GLN A 383 -18.48 7.37 -16.14
CA GLN A 383 -18.41 8.15 -17.39
C GLN A 383 -19.75 8.22 -18.14
N ARG A 384 -20.81 7.56 -17.65
CA ARG A 384 -22.12 7.45 -18.31
C ARG A 384 -22.02 6.90 -19.74
N ASP A 385 -21.08 5.99 -19.98
CA ASP A 385 -20.90 5.29 -21.25
C ASP A 385 -21.87 4.10 -21.32
N TRP A 386 -23.13 4.42 -21.63
CA TRP A 386 -24.23 3.46 -21.65
C TRP A 386 -24.07 2.40 -22.75
N GLU A 387 -23.49 2.74 -23.89
CA GLU A 387 -23.27 1.76 -24.96
C GLU A 387 -22.27 0.68 -24.53
N THR A 388 -21.22 1.07 -23.82
CA THR A 388 -20.28 0.10 -23.23
C THR A 388 -20.97 -0.78 -22.20
N LEU A 389 -21.72 -0.20 -21.25
CA LEU A 389 -22.44 -0.96 -20.24
C LEU A 389 -23.46 -1.94 -20.83
N LYS A 390 -24.20 -1.51 -21.87
CA LYS A 390 -25.13 -2.36 -22.60
C LYS A 390 -24.41 -3.54 -23.24
N ASN A 391 -23.31 -3.28 -23.95
CA ASN A 391 -22.53 -4.33 -24.60
C ASN A 391 -21.95 -5.33 -23.60
N LEU A 392 -21.40 -4.85 -22.48
CA LEU A 392 -20.88 -5.69 -21.40
C LEU A 392 -22.00 -6.52 -20.75
N GLY A 393 -23.15 -5.90 -20.46
CA GLY A 393 -24.32 -6.55 -19.88
C GLY A 393 -24.86 -7.67 -20.77
N THR A 394 -25.08 -7.39 -22.06
CA THR A 394 -25.58 -8.37 -23.02
C THR A 394 -24.61 -9.53 -23.21
N LYS A 395 -23.32 -9.25 -23.41
CA LYS A 395 -22.30 -10.28 -23.66
C LYS A 395 -22.13 -11.22 -22.47
N ASN A 396 -22.19 -10.70 -21.25
CA ASN A 396 -21.96 -11.47 -20.02
C ASN A 396 -23.27 -11.90 -19.33
N LYS A 397 -24.42 -11.67 -19.95
CA LYS A 397 -25.75 -12.00 -19.42
C LYS A 397 -26.05 -11.35 -18.05
N ILE A 398 -25.58 -10.12 -17.86
CA ILE A 398 -25.82 -9.33 -16.65
C ILE A 398 -27.00 -8.38 -16.92
N SER A 399 -28.20 -8.84 -16.54
CA SER A 399 -29.48 -8.19 -16.86
C SER A 399 -29.58 -6.75 -16.33
N VAL A 400 -29.06 -6.49 -15.13
CA VAL A 400 -29.08 -5.16 -14.50
C VAL A 400 -28.31 -4.13 -15.33
N TRP A 401 -27.11 -4.48 -15.79
CA TRP A 401 -26.25 -3.56 -16.55
C TRP A 401 -26.90 -3.21 -17.89
N GLN A 402 -27.42 -4.24 -18.58
CA GLN A 402 -28.15 -4.07 -19.82
C GLN A 402 -29.39 -3.19 -19.61
N TYR A 403 -30.20 -3.49 -18.59
CA TYR A 403 -31.43 -2.76 -18.31
C TYR A 403 -31.19 -1.26 -18.05
N VAL A 404 -30.26 -0.92 -17.16
CA VAL A 404 -30.00 0.49 -16.82
C VAL A 404 -29.41 1.26 -18.01
N ALA A 405 -28.53 0.62 -18.77
CA ALA A 405 -27.99 1.21 -19.99
C ALA A 405 -29.08 1.46 -21.05
N GLU A 406 -29.94 0.47 -21.30
CA GLU A 406 -31.06 0.59 -22.25
C GLU A 406 -32.06 1.67 -21.85
N LYS A 407 -32.35 1.82 -20.55
CA LYS A 407 -33.20 2.90 -20.03
C LYS A 407 -32.61 4.28 -20.31
N ASN A 408 -31.31 4.46 -20.07
CA ASN A 408 -30.62 5.71 -20.37
C ASN A 408 -30.47 5.99 -21.88
N LEU A 409 -30.53 4.95 -22.72
CA LEU A 409 -30.58 5.04 -24.18
C LEU A 409 -32.02 5.15 -24.74
N ASN A 410 -33.01 5.41 -23.88
CA ASN A 410 -34.44 5.55 -24.25
C ASN A 410 -35.05 4.30 -24.93
N SER A 411 -34.51 3.11 -24.66
CA SER A 411 -35.07 1.86 -25.17
C SER A 411 -36.38 1.50 -24.48
N LYS A 412 -37.40 1.18 -25.28
CA LYS A 412 -38.72 0.76 -24.79
C LYS A 412 -38.81 -0.72 -24.42
N THR A 413 -37.80 -1.52 -24.80
CA THR A 413 -37.80 -2.99 -24.61
C THR A 413 -37.00 -3.44 -23.38
N ALA A 414 -36.51 -2.51 -22.56
CA ALA A 414 -35.67 -2.82 -21.41
C ALA A 414 -36.40 -3.71 -20.40
N LYS A 415 -35.84 -4.90 -20.15
CA LYS A 415 -36.30 -5.85 -19.14
C LYS A 415 -35.16 -6.18 -18.19
N VAL A 416 -35.48 -6.35 -16.91
CA VAL A 416 -34.52 -6.76 -15.88
C VAL A 416 -34.97 -8.09 -15.28
N THR A 417 -34.04 -9.03 -15.21
CA THR A 417 -34.20 -10.31 -14.53
C THR A 417 -33.22 -10.35 -13.38
N ASP A 418 -33.58 -9.71 -12.28
CA ASP A 418 -32.83 -9.61 -11.02
C ASP A 418 -33.83 -9.68 -9.86
N SER A 419 -33.44 -10.24 -8.71
CA SER A 419 -34.33 -10.43 -7.57
C SER A 419 -34.60 -9.15 -6.78
N CYS A 420 -33.69 -8.16 -6.85
CA CYS A 420 -33.77 -6.91 -6.11
C CYS A 420 -34.48 -5.81 -6.90
N PHE A 421 -34.15 -5.63 -8.18
CA PHE A 421 -34.66 -4.51 -9.01
C PHE A 421 -36.20 -4.35 -9.04
N PRO A 422 -37.01 -5.43 -9.05
CA PRO A 422 -38.47 -5.31 -8.97
C PRO A 422 -38.96 -4.52 -7.75
N LEU A 423 -38.23 -4.56 -6.63
CA LEU A 423 -38.59 -3.84 -5.39
C LEU A 423 -38.72 -2.33 -5.57
N LEU A 424 -38.07 -1.75 -6.59
CA LEU A 424 -38.17 -0.33 -6.92
C LEU A 424 -39.58 0.04 -7.41
N THR A 425 -40.24 -0.85 -8.15
CA THR A 425 -41.45 -0.54 -8.92
C THR A 425 -42.70 -1.31 -8.53
N VAL A 426 -42.59 -2.45 -7.81
CA VAL A 426 -43.75 -3.25 -7.41
C VAL A 426 -44.78 -2.44 -6.61
N ALA A 427 -46.06 -2.78 -6.74
CA ALA A 427 -47.15 -2.08 -6.04
C ALA A 427 -47.06 -2.31 -4.52
N THR A 428 -46.94 -3.57 -4.11
CA THR A 428 -46.79 -4.02 -2.71
C THR A 428 -45.51 -4.84 -2.58
N ILE A 429 -44.74 -4.60 -1.52
CA ILE A 429 -43.50 -5.31 -1.26
C ILE A 429 -43.81 -6.47 -0.31
N GLU A 430 -43.63 -7.70 -0.80
CA GLU A 430 -43.84 -8.91 -0.02
C GLU A 430 -42.56 -9.31 0.74
N THR A 431 -42.74 -9.97 1.89
CA THR A 431 -41.62 -10.42 2.73
C THR A 431 -40.68 -11.38 1.99
N GLU A 432 -41.20 -12.25 1.11
CA GLU A 432 -40.36 -13.14 0.30
C GLU A 432 -39.47 -12.38 -0.69
N GLN A 433 -39.98 -11.31 -1.31
CA GLN A 433 -39.21 -10.49 -2.24
C GLN A 433 -38.03 -9.80 -1.52
N LEU A 434 -38.25 -9.32 -0.29
CA LEU A 434 -37.19 -8.77 0.56
C LEU A 434 -36.13 -9.82 0.90
N LYS A 435 -36.54 -11.06 1.23
CA LYS A 435 -35.61 -12.17 1.53
C LYS A 435 -34.80 -12.60 0.32
N ASN A 436 -35.35 -12.50 -0.89
CA ASN A 436 -34.68 -12.86 -2.13
C ASN A 436 -33.64 -11.83 -2.59
N CYS A 437 -33.62 -10.64 -1.99
CA CYS A 437 -32.60 -9.62 -2.26
C CYS A 437 -31.52 -9.65 -1.17
N THR A 438 -30.31 -10.06 -1.54
CA THR A 438 -29.18 -10.22 -0.60
C THR A 438 -28.24 -9.01 -0.56
N ASP A 439 -28.70 -7.84 -1.02
CA ASP A 439 -27.90 -6.60 -1.10
C ASP A 439 -28.42 -5.59 -0.05
N PRO A 440 -27.74 -5.46 1.12
CA PRO A 440 -28.21 -4.61 2.20
C PRO A 440 -28.27 -3.13 1.83
N LEU A 441 -27.29 -2.64 1.05
CA LEU A 441 -27.24 -1.25 0.63
C LEU A 441 -28.41 -0.93 -0.31
N PHE A 442 -28.73 -1.87 -1.21
CA PHE A 442 -29.89 -1.74 -2.09
C PHE A 442 -31.21 -1.77 -1.30
N LEU A 443 -31.33 -2.64 -0.30
CA LEU A 443 -32.51 -2.68 0.56
C LEU A 443 -32.70 -1.37 1.34
N GLU A 444 -31.62 -0.73 1.81
CA GLU A 444 -31.71 0.59 2.43
C GLU A 444 -32.15 1.68 1.44
N LEU A 445 -31.73 1.59 0.17
CA LEU A 445 -32.26 2.46 -0.90
C LEU A 445 -33.76 2.25 -1.10
N VAL A 446 -34.21 0.99 -1.15
CA VAL A 446 -35.64 0.65 -1.28
C VAL A 446 -36.43 1.18 -0.09
N ASP A 447 -35.94 1.00 1.15
CA ASP A 447 -36.60 1.50 2.35
C ASP A 447 -36.69 3.03 2.37
N TRP A 448 -35.73 3.74 1.77
CA TRP A 448 -35.82 5.19 1.58
C TRP A 448 -36.85 5.57 0.49
N LEU A 449 -36.76 4.97 -0.70
CA LEU A 449 -37.63 5.26 -1.84
C LEU A 449 -39.10 4.89 -1.58
N ARG A 450 -39.32 3.83 -0.78
CA ARG A 450 -40.63 3.22 -0.51
C ARG A 450 -41.02 3.35 0.96
N ALA A 451 -40.47 4.33 1.68
CA ALA A 451 -40.67 4.51 3.13
C ALA A 451 -42.15 4.50 3.54
N GLU A 452 -43.02 5.20 2.81
CA GLU A 452 -44.46 5.24 3.08
C GLU A 452 -45.12 3.87 2.92
N ALA A 453 -44.83 3.16 1.83
CA ALA A 453 -45.33 1.79 1.59
C ALA A 453 -44.78 0.78 2.60
N ARG A 454 -43.64 1.08 3.23
CA ARG A 454 -42.99 0.27 4.26
C ARG A 454 -43.39 0.64 5.69
N GLY A 455 -44.15 1.72 5.90
CA GLY A 455 -44.49 2.23 7.23
C GLY A 455 -43.30 2.86 7.98
N PHE A 456 -42.29 3.35 7.27
CA PHE A 456 -41.08 3.96 7.83
C PHE A 456 -41.06 5.49 7.71
N SER A 457 -40.32 6.14 8.59
CA SER A 457 -39.97 7.55 8.43
C SER A 457 -38.99 7.73 7.27
N ARG A 458 -39.41 8.47 6.24
CA ARG A 458 -38.61 8.72 5.03
C ARG A 458 -37.27 9.40 5.35
N ASP A 459 -37.26 10.36 6.26
CA ASP A 459 -36.03 11.06 6.65
C ASP A 459 -35.06 10.16 7.44
N ALA A 460 -35.58 9.28 8.28
CA ALA A 460 -34.75 8.33 9.02
C ALA A 460 -34.09 7.32 8.07
N GLN A 461 -34.84 6.76 7.12
CA GLN A 461 -34.29 5.84 6.12
C GLN A 461 -33.33 6.53 5.16
N ARG A 462 -33.61 7.79 4.80
CA ARG A 462 -32.66 8.60 4.01
C ARG A 462 -31.31 8.71 4.71
N LYS A 463 -31.28 9.18 5.96
CA LYS A 463 -30.03 9.39 6.71
C LYS A 463 -29.26 8.09 6.88
N ARG A 464 -29.97 6.98 7.11
CA ARG A 464 -29.38 5.64 7.19
C ARG A 464 -28.73 5.25 5.86
N PHE A 465 -29.47 5.36 4.76
CA PHE A 465 -28.95 5.09 3.42
C PHE A 465 -27.75 5.99 3.07
N GLU A 466 -27.84 7.30 3.30
CA GLU A 466 -26.76 8.26 3.02
C GLU A 466 -25.46 7.87 3.74
N ARG A 467 -25.54 7.44 5.02
CA ARG A 467 -24.39 6.94 5.78
C ARG A 467 -23.80 5.66 5.16
N SER A 468 -24.63 4.67 4.87
CA SER A 468 -24.18 3.39 4.29
C SER A 468 -23.61 3.58 2.87
N PHE A 469 -24.25 4.43 2.07
CA PHE A 469 -23.80 4.76 0.72
C PHE A 469 -22.47 5.51 0.74
N ARG A 470 -22.28 6.45 1.67
CA ARG A 470 -20.98 7.12 1.87
C ARG A 470 -19.87 6.10 2.17
N ASN A 471 -20.10 5.17 3.10
CA ASN A 471 -19.12 4.14 3.43
C ASN A 471 -18.81 3.25 2.22
N TYR A 472 -19.84 2.85 1.46
CA TYR A 472 -19.67 2.09 0.23
C TYR A 472 -18.82 2.83 -0.82
N MET A 473 -19.08 4.12 -1.04
CA MET A 473 -18.32 4.93 -1.99
C MET A 473 -16.87 5.14 -1.54
N LEU A 474 -16.63 5.26 -0.23
CA LEU A 474 -15.29 5.32 0.33
C LEU A 474 -14.55 3.98 0.12
N ASP A 475 -15.23 2.85 0.33
CA ASP A 475 -14.68 1.52 0.02
C ASP A 475 -14.32 1.35 -1.46
N GLN A 476 -15.16 1.86 -2.39
CA GLN A 476 -14.84 1.90 -3.82
C GLN A 476 -13.57 2.72 -4.09
N GLN A 477 -13.41 3.87 -3.43
CA GLN A 477 -12.20 4.67 -3.58
C GLN A 477 -10.95 3.96 -3.01
N ILE A 478 -11.08 3.28 -1.87
CA ILE A 478 -9.99 2.47 -1.30
C ILE A 478 -9.61 1.34 -2.26
N GLN A 479 -10.58 0.64 -2.87
CA GLN A 479 -10.27 -0.40 -3.86
C GLN A 479 -9.58 0.19 -5.10
N ARG A 480 -10.06 1.33 -5.60
CA ARG A 480 -9.46 2.04 -6.75
C ARG A 480 -7.99 2.40 -6.47
N ALA A 481 -7.71 2.98 -5.29
CA ALA A 481 -6.36 3.31 -4.87
C ALA A 481 -5.49 2.06 -4.65
N ASN A 482 -6.05 0.98 -4.11
CA ASN A 482 -5.33 -0.27 -3.94
C ASN A 482 -4.93 -0.89 -5.29
N ILE A 483 -5.82 -0.86 -6.30
CA ILE A 483 -5.49 -1.30 -7.66
C ILE A 483 -4.35 -0.45 -8.23
N ALA A 484 -4.45 0.88 -8.10
CA ALA A 484 -3.44 1.83 -8.55
C ALA A 484 -2.05 1.58 -7.89
N ALA A 485 -2.05 1.19 -6.62
CA ALA A 485 -0.84 0.88 -5.85
C ALA A 485 -0.32 -0.56 -6.08
N GLY A 486 -0.86 -1.32 -7.04
CA GLY A 486 -0.41 -2.68 -7.34
C GLY A 486 -0.98 -3.74 -6.38
N LEU A 487 -2.14 -3.48 -5.80
CA LEU A 487 -2.83 -4.39 -4.87
C LEU A 487 -1.93 -4.78 -3.68
N ILE A 488 -1.34 -3.78 -3.03
CA ILE A 488 -0.44 -3.97 -1.88
C ILE A 488 -1.15 -3.85 -0.53
N TRP A 489 -2.41 -3.39 -0.49
CA TRP A 489 -3.20 -3.31 0.75
C TRP A 489 -4.08 -4.53 0.96
N ASP A 490 -4.17 -4.97 2.21
CA ASP A 490 -5.05 -6.05 2.66
C ASP A 490 -6.47 -5.51 2.87
N THR A 491 -7.20 -5.39 1.76
CA THR A 491 -8.62 -5.04 1.74
C THR A 491 -9.50 -6.30 1.83
N SER A 492 -10.73 -6.16 2.32
CA SER A 492 -11.68 -7.28 2.36
C SER A 492 -11.86 -7.87 0.97
N ARG A 493 -11.89 -9.20 0.86
CA ARG A 493 -12.17 -9.88 -0.42
C ARG A 493 -13.60 -9.64 -0.93
N GLU A 494 -14.50 -9.23 -0.04
CA GLU A 494 -15.87 -8.86 -0.39
C GLU A 494 -15.92 -7.47 -1.05
N ASN A 495 -14.92 -6.63 -0.79
CA ASN A 495 -14.83 -5.29 -1.36
C ASN A 495 -14.17 -5.37 -2.73
N ILE A 496 -14.99 -5.42 -3.78
CA ILE A 496 -14.56 -5.44 -5.17
C ILE A 496 -14.83 -4.06 -5.77
N PHE A 497 -13.89 -3.54 -6.57
CA PHE A 497 -14.15 -2.35 -7.39
C PHE A 497 -15.10 -2.73 -8.53
N ALA A 498 -16.39 -2.53 -8.33
CA ALA A 498 -17.44 -3.00 -9.21
C ALA A 498 -18.74 -2.24 -8.92
N PRO A 499 -19.55 -1.99 -9.97
CA PRO A 499 -20.77 -1.21 -9.78
C PRO A 499 -21.81 -2.01 -9.01
N SER A 500 -22.31 -1.42 -7.92
CA SER A 500 -23.37 -2.01 -7.10
C SER A 500 -24.74 -1.90 -7.76
N ARG A 501 -25.68 -2.74 -7.33
CA ARG A 501 -27.10 -2.59 -7.72
C ARG A 501 -27.63 -1.20 -7.36
N THR A 502 -27.18 -0.66 -6.23
CA THR A 502 -27.55 0.68 -5.74
C THR A 502 -27.09 1.77 -6.70
N GLU A 503 -25.84 1.76 -7.16
CA GLU A 503 -25.36 2.75 -8.14
C GLU A 503 -26.12 2.65 -9.47
N PHE A 504 -26.41 1.42 -9.92
CA PHE A 504 -27.24 1.21 -11.12
C PHE A 504 -28.66 1.78 -10.94
N ALA A 505 -29.31 1.51 -9.81
CA ALA A 505 -30.63 2.07 -9.52
C ALA A 505 -30.60 3.61 -9.48
N LEU A 506 -29.64 4.21 -8.77
CA LEU A 506 -29.47 5.66 -8.74
C LEU A 506 -29.17 6.26 -10.12
N SER A 507 -28.62 5.46 -11.04
CA SER A 507 -28.31 5.89 -12.41
C SER A 507 -29.49 5.85 -13.38
N LEU A 508 -30.65 5.36 -12.96
CA LEU A 508 -31.86 5.42 -13.78
C LEU A 508 -32.39 6.87 -13.88
N PRO A 509 -32.93 7.28 -15.04
CA PRO A 509 -33.42 8.65 -15.26
C PRO A 509 -34.46 9.14 -14.23
N GLU A 510 -35.37 8.26 -13.81
CA GLU A 510 -36.42 8.53 -12.82
C GLU A 510 -35.88 8.86 -11.42
N TYR A 511 -34.68 8.38 -11.08
CA TYR A 511 -34.06 8.59 -9.77
C TYR A 511 -33.01 9.71 -9.77
N ALA A 512 -32.96 10.55 -10.82
CA ALA A 512 -31.96 11.63 -10.93
C ALA A 512 -31.92 12.58 -9.72
N ARG A 513 -33.09 12.90 -9.11
CA ARG A 513 -33.17 13.73 -7.89
C ARG A 513 -32.62 13.01 -6.66
N VAL A 514 -32.96 11.73 -6.51
CA VAL A 514 -32.50 10.87 -5.41
C VAL A 514 -30.98 10.68 -5.49
N ARG A 515 -30.46 10.45 -6.70
CA ARG A 515 -29.01 10.42 -6.97
C ARG A 515 -28.35 11.73 -6.57
N ALA A 516 -28.87 12.87 -7.00
CA ALA A 516 -28.29 14.16 -6.65
C ALA A 516 -28.24 14.37 -5.12
N GLN A 517 -29.27 13.93 -4.39
CA GLN A 517 -29.30 13.98 -2.93
C GLN A 517 -28.27 13.04 -2.28
N ALA A 518 -28.20 11.78 -2.72
CA ALA A 518 -27.25 10.80 -2.22
C ALA A 518 -25.79 11.23 -2.43
N TYR A 519 -25.44 11.74 -3.61
CA TYR A 519 -24.10 12.22 -3.92
C TYR A 519 -23.77 13.57 -3.26
N LYS A 520 -24.77 14.42 -2.98
CA LYS A 520 -24.56 15.63 -2.20
C LYS A 520 -24.15 15.31 -0.76
N ALA A 521 -24.75 14.28 -0.16
CA ALA A 521 -24.41 13.84 1.20
C ALA A 521 -22.95 13.35 1.34
N ILE A 522 -22.33 12.91 0.24
CA ILE A 522 -20.91 12.53 0.21
C ILE A 522 -20.01 13.78 0.35
N GLN A 523 -20.40 14.90 -0.25
CA GLN A 523 -19.60 16.14 -0.31
C GLN A 523 -19.71 17.00 0.95
N THR A 524 -20.77 16.87 1.75
CA THR A 524 -21.10 17.82 2.83
C THR A 524 -20.39 17.60 4.17
N ASP A 525 -19.72 16.45 4.38
CA ASP A 525 -19.05 16.09 5.65
C ASP A 525 -17.50 16.15 5.55
N GLU A 526 -16.96 16.99 4.65
CA GLU A 526 -15.51 17.21 4.51
C GLU A 526 -14.94 18.29 5.47
N TYR A 527 -15.72 18.77 6.45
CA TYR A 527 -15.30 19.80 7.42
C TYR A 527 -15.14 19.26 8.84
#